data_AF-A0A349MA01-F1
#
_entry.id   AF-A0A349MA01-F1
#
_cell.length_a   1.000
_cell.length_b   1.000
_cell.length_c   1.000
_cell.angle_alpha   90.00
_cell.angle_beta   90.00
_cell.angle_gamma   90.00
#
_symmetry.space_group_name_H-M   'P 1'
#
loop_
_entity.id
_entity.type
_entity.pdbx_description
1 polymer ?
#
loop_
_entity_poly.entity_id
_entity_poly.type
_entity_poly.pdbx_seq_one_letter_code
_entity_poly.pdbx_strand_id
1 'polypeptide(L)'
;MKNFSAQILSVLASTALVFLVFAGCETHEDSATMKEARSLNAETTEVGRKFHERLNMIREDLQAQLDGNPEGLAVSFESALMQIDEIDARYHAWMSNQVLLPGQTCNHDHANGEHHHHHESMDELSDAEHLALQKAIRAELEGLVAELNTLKP
;
A
#
# COMPACT_ATOMS: atom_id res chain seq x y z
N MET A 1 -67.24 -7.96 -63.88
CA MET A 1 -66.20 -7.78 -64.91
C MET A 1 -64.87 -7.51 -64.22
N LYS A 2 -63.86 -8.37 -64.45
CA LYS A 2 -62.38 -8.21 -64.26
C LYS A 2 -61.92 -7.83 -62.84
N ASN A 3 -61.47 -8.78 -62.00
CA ASN A 3 -60.12 -9.39 -61.93
C ASN A 3 -58.99 -8.37 -61.68
N PHE A 4 -58.29 -8.44 -60.54
CA PHE A 4 -56.94 -9.04 -60.43
C PHE A 4 -56.36 -8.94 -59.00
N SER A 5 -55.85 -10.08 -58.53
CA SER A 5 -55.08 -10.26 -57.30
C SER A 5 -53.64 -9.74 -57.40
N ALA A 6 -53.05 -9.58 -56.22
CA ALA A 6 -51.69 -9.98 -55.84
C ALA A 6 -50.60 -8.88 -55.68
N GLN A 7 -50.05 -8.88 -54.46
CA GLN A 7 -48.67 -8.52 -54.06
C GLN A 7 -48.38 -7.01 -54.06
N ILE A 8 -47.80 -6.42 -53.01
CA ILE A 8 -46.47 -6.72 -52.47
C ILE A 8 -46.43 -6.35 -50.98
N LEU A 9 -45.88 -7.24 -50.15
CA LEU A 9 -45.45 -7.01 -48.77
C LEU A 9 -44.55 -5.77 -48.71
N SER A 10 -44.91 -4.75 -47.91
CA SER A 10 -43.95 -3.74 -47.48
C SER A 10 -43.60 -3.97 -46.00
N VAL A 11 -42.38 -4.47 -45.86
CA VAL A 11 -41.55 -4.80 -44.70
C VAL A 11 -41.74 -3.87 -43.49
N LEU A 12 -41.85 -4.52 -42.32
CA LEU A 12 -41.64 -3.99 -40.97
C LEU A 12 -40.36 -3.15 -40.89
N ALA A 13 -40.47 -1.84 -40.66
CA ALA A 13 -39.34 -1.04 -40.18
C ALA A 13 -39.33 -1.06 -38.64
N SER A 14 -38.72 -2.10 -38.10
CA SER A 14 -38.41 -2.24 -36.67
C SER A 14 -37.56 -1.07 -36.19
N THR A 15 -38.02 -0.44 -35.10
CA THR A 15 -37.25 0.43 -34.21
C THR A 15 -35.96 -0.26 -33.77
N ALA A 16 -34.80 0.26 -34.20
CA ALA A 16 -33.52 -0.02 -33.58
C ALA A 16 -32.88 1.31 -33.18
N LEU A 17 -33.21 1.77 -31.97
CA LEU A 17 -32.45 2.79 -31.28
C LEU A 17 -31.10 2.16 -30.92
N VAL A 18 -30.12 2.34 -31.79
CA VAL A 18 -28.74 1.94 -31.52
C VAL A 18 -28.16 2.93 -30.51
N PHE A 19 -28.38 2.67 -29.22
CA PHE A 19 -27.45 3.12 -28.19
C PHE A 19 -26.17 2.30 -28.39
N LEU A 20 -25.26 2.83 -29.21
CA LEU A 20 -23.86 2.43 -29.20
C LEU A 20 -23.29 2.87 -27.84
N VAL A 21 -23.41 1.98 -26.87
CA VAL A 21 -22.63 2.03 -25.64
C VAL A 21 -21.17 1.95 -26.08
N PHE A 22 -20.45 3.05 -25.95
CA PHE A 22 -19.00 3.03 -25.93
C PHE A 22 -18.59 2.15 -24.74
N ALA A 23 -18.37 0.86 -24.98
CA ALA A 23 -17.60 0.03 -24.07
C ALA A 23 -16.17 0.55 -24.13
N GLY A 24 -15.82 1.36 -23.14
CA GLY A 24 -14.53 2.03 -23.05
C GLY A 24 -13.36 1.07 -23.13
N CYS A 25 -12.47 1.32 -24.09
CA CYS A 25 -11.04 1.29 -23.77
C CYS A 25 -10.74 2.59 -23.00
N GLU A 26 -11.35 2.75 -21.83
CA GLU A 26 -10.94 3.80 -20.91
C GLU A 26 -9.72 3.23 -20.20
N THR A 27 -8.54 3.49 -20.75
CA THR A 27 -7.37 3.67 -19.88
C THR A 27 -7.72 4.87 -19.01
N HIS A 28 -8.48 4.63 -17.94
CA HIS A 28 -8.89 5.68 -17.03
C HIS A 28 -7.61 6.18 -16.39
N GLU A 29 -7.18 7.38 -16.79
CA GLU A 29 -6.05 8.03 -16.17
C GLU A 29 -6.36 8.20 -14.68
N ASP A 30 -5.42 7.87 -13.79
CA ASP A 30 -5.61 8.06 -12.36
C ASP A 30 -6.11 9.48 -12.09
N SER A 31 -7.12 9.59 -11.23
CA SER A 31 -7.54 10.89 -10.70
C SER A 31 -6.38 11.57 -9.97
N ALA A 32 -6.49 12.88 -9.78
CA ALA A 32 -5.51 13.61 -8.97
C ALA A 32 -5.38 13.03 -7.56
N THR A 33 -6.50 12.55 -6.98
CA THR A 33 -6.53 11.92 -5.65
C THR A 33 -5.81 10.58 -5.64
N MET A 34 -5.97 9.74 -6.66
CA MET A 34 -5.21 8.49 -6.77
C MET A 34 -3.72 8.72 -6.99
N LYS A 35 -3.34 9.73 -7.76
CA LYS A 35 -1.93 10.13 -7.91
C LYS A 35 -1.33 10.55 -6.55
N GLU A 36 -2.08 11.29 -5.74
CA GLU A 36 -1.65 11.65 -4.37
C GLU A 36 -1.50 10.40 -3.48
N ALA A 37 -2.48 9.49 -3.51
CA ALA A 37 -2.43 8.25 -2.73
C ALA A 37 -1.20 7.39 -3.09
N ARG A 38 -0.89 7.27 -4.39
CA ARG A 38 0.30 6.55 -4.87
C ARG A 38 1.61 7.24 -4.48
N SER A 39 1.69 8.57 -4.57
CA SER A 39 2.88 9.32 -4.12
C SER A 39 3.11 9.10 -2.62
N LEU A 40 2.06 9.22 -1.81
CA LEU A 40 2.15 9.02 -0.38
C LEU A 40 2.55 7.59 -0.02
N ASN A 41 2.01 6.59 -0.72
CA ASN A 41 2.39 5.18 -0.55
C ASN A 41 3.90 4.96 -0.83
N ALA A 42 4.41 5.50 -1.93
CA ALA A 42 5.82 5.40 -2.30
C ALA A 42 6.73 6.09 -1.26
N GLU A 43 6.38 7.30 -0.84
CA GLU A 43 7.10 8.03 0.20
C GLU A 43 7.07 7.30 1.55
N THR A 44 5.93 6.71 1.91
CA THR A 44 5.75 5.93 3.13
C THR A 44 6.59 4.67 3.12
N THR A 45 6.65 3.96 1.98
CA THR A 45 7.50 2.78 1.80
C THR A 45 8.98 3.13 1.99
N GLU A 46 9.43 4.23 1.38
CA GLU A 46 10.82 4.69 1.50
C GLU A 46 11.17 5.14 2.92
N VAL A 47 10.26 5.83 3.62
CA VAL A 47 10.44 6.16 5.04
C VAL A 47 10.49 4.90 5.89
N GLY A 48 9.66 3.89 5.61
CA GLY A 48 9.65 2.61 6.32
C GLY A 48 10.99 1.89 6.20
N ARG A 49 11.52 1.78 4.98
CA ARG A 49 12.84 1.19 4.71
C ARG A 49 13.95 1.90 5.50
N LYS A 50 14.03 3.23 5.39
CA LYS A 50 15.03 4.04 6.10
C LYS A 50 14.89 3.94 7.63
N PHE A 51 13.65 3.87 8.12
CA PHE A 51 13.37 3.68 9.53
C PHE A 51 13.92 2.35 10.03
N HIS A 52 13.66 1.24 9.33
CA HIS A 52 14.15 -0.08 9.71
C HIS A 52 15.69 -0.19 9.63
N GLU A 53 16.31 0.41 8.60
CA GLU A 53 17.76 0.53 8.52
C GLU A 53 18.34 1.25 9.73
N ARG A 54 17.74 2.39 10.12
CA ARG A 54 18.16 3.15 11.29
C ARG A 54 17.97 2.37 12.59
N LEU A 55 16.84 1.69 12.76
CA LEU A 55 16.56 0.86 13.92
C LEU A 55 17.65 -0.21 14.10
N ASN A 56 18.02 -0.90 13.01
CA ASN A 56 19.09 -1.90 13.02
C ASN A 56 20.46 -1.32 13.36
N MET A 57 20.82 -0.15 12.82
CA MET A 57 22.08 0.51 13.19
C MET A 57 22.14 0.85 14.68
N ILE A 58 21.04 1.31 15.28
CA ILE A 58 20.99 1.60 16.72
C ILE A 58 21.11 0.31 17.53
N ARG A 59 20.42 -0.76 17.12
CA ARG A 59 20.54 -2.09 17.74
C ARG A 59 21.98 -2.58 17.76
N GLU A 60 22.65 -2.55 16.61
CA GLU A 60 24.04 -2.99 16.45
C GLU A 60 25.01 -2.16 17.32
N ASP A 61 24.83 -0.83 17.34
CA ASP A 61 25.65 0.06 18.17
C ASP A 61 25.49 -0.24 19.67
N LEU A 62 24.25 -0.39 20.16
CA LEU A 62 24.00 -0.72 21.56
C LEU A 62 24.54 -2.09 21.95
N GLN A 63 24.38 -3.10 21.08
CA GLN A 63 24.94 -4.43 21.32
C GLN A 63 26.46 -4.37 21.40
N ALA A 64 27.12 -3.63 20.50
CA ALA A 64 28.57 -3.45 20.53
C ALA A 64 29.05 -2.74 21.81
N GLN A 65 28.30 -1.75 22.30
CA GLN A 65 28.59 -1.08 23.58
C GLN A 65 28.42 -2.03 24.78
N LEU A 66 27.41 -2.90 24.75
CA LEU A 66 27.15 -3.89 25.80
C LEU A 66 28.23 -4.99 25.84
N ASP A 67 28.64 -5.50 24.67
CA ASP A 67 29.66 -6.55 24.53
C ASP A 67 31.07 -6.07 24.87
N GLY A 68 31.31 -4.76 24.80
CA GLY A 68 32.57 -4.12 25.16
C GLY A 68 32.72 -3.89 26.66
N ASN A 69 32.81 -2.61 27.03
CA ASN A 69 32.82 -2.18 28.42
C ASN A 69 31.72 -1.11 28.60
N PRO A 70 30.54 -1.47 29.12
CA PRO A 70 29.42 -0.55 29.18
C PRO A 70 29.55 0.54 30.27
N GLU A 71 30.66 0.62 31.01
CA GLU A 71 30.93 1.65 32.03
C GLU A 71 29.80 1.85 33.07
N GLY A 72 29.06 0.79 33.39
CA GLY A 72 27.92 0.83 34.32
C GLY A 72 26.57 1.14 33.67
N LEU A 73 26.51 1.32 32.35
CA LEU A 73 25.29 1.53 31.56
C LEU A 73 24.66 0.22 31.05
N ALA A 74 25.19 -0.94 31.42
CA ALA A 74 24.73 -2.24 30.90
C ALA A 74 23.20 -2.40 30.98
N VAL A 75 22.62 -2.08 32.14
CA VAL A 75 21.16 -2.16 32.36
C VAL A 75 20.39 -1.18 31.47
N SER A 76 20.93 0.02 31.23
CA SER A 76 20.30 1.01 30.34
C SER A 76 20.32 0.53 28.89
N PHE A 77 21.45 -0.01 28.42
CA PHE A 77 21.58 -0.58 27.08
C PHE A 77 20.69 -1.80 26.87
N GLU A 78 20.64 -2.73 27.84
CA GLU A 78 19.72 -3.87 27.82
C GLU A 78 18.26 -3.41 27.76
N SER A 79 17.89 -2.40 28.55
CA SER A 79 16.55 -1.82 28.52
C SER A 79 16.23 -1.12 27.18
N ALA A 80 17.20 -0.45 26.57
CA ALA A 80 17.04 0.17 25.27
C ALA A 80 16.91 -0.88 24.15
N LEU A 81 17.70 -1.96 24.19
CA LEU A 81 17.60 -3.09 23.26
C LEU A 81 16.23 -3.76 23.33
N MET A 82 15.68 -3.98 24.53
CA MET A 82 14.32 -4.52 24.68
C MET A 82 13.26 -3.61 24.03
N GLN A 83 13.39 -2.28 24.19
CA GLN A 83 12.46 -1.34 23.56
C GLN A 83 12.62 -1.33 22.03
N ILE A 84 13.85 -1.45 21.52
CA ILE A 84 14.11 -1.58 20.09
C ILE A 84 13.43 -2.83 19.52
N ASP A 85 13.50 -3.97 20.20
CA ASP A 85 12.85 -5.21 19.76
C ASP A 85 11.32 -5.09 19.74
N GLU A 86 10.73 -4.37 20.70
CA GLU A 86 9.29 -4.08 20.69
C GLU A 86 8.90 -3.16 19.52
N ILE A 87 9.69 -2.12 19.25
CA ILE A 87 9.48 -1.24 18.10
C ILE A 87 9.59 -2.02 16.79
N ASP A 88 10.59 -2.89 16.66
CA ASP A 88 10.85 -3.70 15.46
C ASP A 88 9.72 -4.70 15.18
N ALA A 89 9.21 -5.37 16.22
CA ALA A 89 8.07 -6.26 16.09
C ALA A 89 6.81 -5.52 15.57
N ARG A 90 6.56 -4.29 16.07
CA ARG A 90 5.44 -3.47 15.58
C ARG A 90 5.68 -2.94 14.17
N TYR A 91 6.92 -2.66 13.79
CA TYR A 91 7.26 -2.31 12.42
C TYR A 91 7.00 -3.48 11.45
N HIS A 92 7.39 -4.70 11.81
CA HIS A 92 7.09 -5.89 11.01
C HIS A 92 5.59 -6.17 10.91
N ALA A 93 4.83 -5.95 11.99
CA ALA A 93 3.38 -6.04 11.96
C ALA A 93 2.76 -4.96 11.05
N TRP A 94 3.21 -3.70 11.17
CA TRP A 94 2.82 -2.62 10.28
C TRP A 94 3.12 -2.96 8.82
N MET A 95 4.33 -3.39 8.49
CA MET A 95 4.75 -3.82 7.14
C MET A 95 3.86 -4.95 6.59
N SER A 96 3.50 -5.91 7.43
CA SER A 96 2.66 -7.05 7.03
C SER A 96 1.22 -6.67 6.74
N ASN A 97 0.73 -5.60 7.38
CA ASN A 97 -0.65 -5.10 7.25
C ASN A 97 -0.81 -4.05 6.14
N GLN A 98 0.24 -3.75 5.38
CA GLN A 98 0.16 -2.81 4.27
C GLN A 98 -0.82 -3.33 3.21
N VAL A 99 -1.54 -2.43 2.56
CA VAL A 99 -2.53 -2.77 1.52
C VAL A 99 -2.02 -2.27 0.18
N LEU A 100 -2.16 -3.09 -0.87
CA LEU A 100 -1.82 -2.68 -2.23
C LEU A 100 -2.89 -1.74 -2.79
N LEU A 101 -2.44 -0.63 -3.39
CA LEU A 101 -3.34 0.21 -4.17
C LEU A 101 -3.74 -0.49 -5.46
N PRO A 102 -4.94 -0.21 -6.02
CA PRO A 102 -5.39 -0.78 -7.28
C PRO A 102 -4.34 -0.64 -8.39
N GLY A 103 -4.03 -1.75 -9.06
CA GLY A 103 -3.02 -1.79 -10.13
C GLY A 103 -1.55 -1.75 -9.68
N GLN A 104 -1.26 -1.72 -8.38
CA GLN A 104 0.09 -1.99 -7.89
C GLN A 104 0.32 -3.50 -7.81
N THR A 105 1.48 -3.94 -8.31
CA THR A 105 2.02 -5.28 -8.05
C THR A 105 3.06 -5.18 -6.95
N CYS A 106 3.10 -6.13 -6.02
CA CYS A 106 4.25 -6.28 -5.13
C CYS A 106 5.53 -6.41 -5.98
N ASN A 107 6.45 -5.47 -5.83
CA ASN A 107 7.80 -5.61 -6.40
C ASN A 107 8.58 -6.58 -5.51
N HIS A 108 8.46 -7.88 -5.76
CA HIS A 108 9.23 -8.89 -5.06
C HIS A 108 10.67 -8.92 -5.58
N ASP A 109 11.51 -8.02 -5.08
CA ASP A 109 12.96 -8.12 -5.22
C ASP A 109 13.56 -8.37 -3.83
N HIS A 110 13.30 -9.57 -3.30
CA HIS A 110 13.95 -10.08 -2.10
C HIS A 110 14.85 -11.24 -2.50
N ALA A 111 16.14 -10.95 -2.64
CA ALA A 111 17.16 -11.97 -2.54
C ALA A 111 17.04 -12.63 -1.15
N ASN A 112 16.60 -13.89 -1.14
CA ASN A 112 16.61 -14.85 -0.04
C ASN A 112 15.55 -14.66 1.08
N GLY A 113 14.49 -15.45 1.01
CA GLY A 113 13.63 -15.75 2.16
C GLY A 113 12.14 -15.58 1.87
N GLU A 114 11.43 -16.68 1.67
CA GLU A 114 9.99 -16.74 1.42
C GLU A 114 9.17 -16.24 2.63
N HIS A 115 8.73 -14.99 2.57
CA HIS A 115 7.61 -14.48 3.37
C HIS A 115 6.54 -13.93 2.43
N HIS A 116 5.55 -14.77 2.10
CA HIS A 116 4.38 -14.37 1.31
C HIS A 116 3.40 -13.59 2.21
N HIS A 117 3.51 -12.26 2.24
CA HIS A 117 2.45 -11.43 2.81
C HIS A 117 1.30 -11.35 1.80
N HIS A 118 0.14 -11.90 2.17
CA HIS A 118 -1.08 -11.80 1.36
C HIS A 118 -1.67 -10.41 1.54
N HIS A 119 -1.34 -9.48 0.63
CA HIS A 119 -1.95 -8.17 0.62
C HIS A 119 -3.39 -8.27 0.13
N GLU A 120 -4.36 -7.79 0.93
CA GLU A 120 -5.73 -7.62 0.45
C GLU A 120 -5.77 -6.53 -0.62
N SER A 121 -6.44 -6.78 -1.74
CA SER A 121 -6.71 -5.75 -2.75
C SER A 121 -7.97 -4.99 -2.35
N MET A 122 -7.91 -3.66 -2.34
CA MET A 122 -9.03 -2.78 -1.99
C MET A 122 -9.61 -2.08 -3.21
N ASP A 123 -9.77 -2.79 -4.32
CA ASP A 123 -10.28 -2.25 -5.60
C ASP A 123 -11.69 -1.65 -5.51
N GLU A 124 -12.45 -1.97 -4.47
CA GLU A 124 -13.81 -1.47 -4.25
C GLU A 124 -13.89 -0.11 -3.54
N LEU A 125 -12.78 0.39 -2.97
CA LEU A 125 -12.75 1.70 -2.32
C LEU A 125 -12.76 2.83 -3.36
N SER A 126 -13.31 3.98 -2.99
CA SER A 126 -13.14 5.21 -3.77
C SER A 126 -11.73 5.77 -3.63
N ASP A 127 -11.30 6.56 -4.62
CA ASP A 127 -10.00 7.25 -4.61
C ASP A 127 -9.73 8.04 -3.31
N ALA A 128 -10.77 8.67 -2.76
CA ALA A 128 -10.69 9.41 -1.50
C ALA A 128 -10.48 8.49 -0.29
N GLU A 129 -11.10 7.31 -0.29
CA GLU A 129 -10.91 6.29 0.73
C GLU A 129 -9.52 5.65 0.64
N HIS A 130 -9.00 5.40 -0.56
CA HIS A 130 -7.60 4.99 -0.76
C HIS A 130 -6.63 6.03 -0.21
N LEU A 131 -6.84 7.32 -0.50
CA LEU A 131 -6.00 8.38 0.04
C LEU A 131 -6.08 8.47 1.57
N ALA A 132 -7.27 8.35 2.14
CA ALA A 132 -7.46 8.35 3.59
C ALA A 132 -6.74 7.16 4.26
N LEU A 133 -6.81 5.97 3.64
CA LEU A 133 -6.10 4.79 4.09
C LEU A 133 -4.58 5.00 4.06
N GLN A 134 -4.02 5.52 2.97
CA GLN A 134 -2.57 5.79 2.89
C GLN A 134 -2.12 6.85 3.91
N LYS A 135 -2.97 7.82 4.25
CA LYS A 135 -2.70 8.79 5.32
C LYS A 135 -2.68 8.13 6.70
N ALA A 136 -3.61 7.21 6.97
CA ALA A 136 -3.63 6.45 8.23
C ALA A 136 -2.38 5.56 8.37
N ILE A 137 -2.05 4.82 7.31
CA ILE A 137 -0.83 4.00 7.23
C ILE A 137 0.43 4.83 7.52
N ARG A 138 0.52 6.03 6.91
CA ARG A 138 1.65 6.95 7.14
C ARG A 138 1.71 7.41 8.60
N ALA A 139 0.57 7.74 9.20
CA ALA A 139 0.52 8.20 10.58
C ALA A 139 0.99 7.12 11.58
N GLU A 140 0.67 5.85 11.31
CA GLU A 140 1.17 4.72 12.12
C GLU A 140 2.71 4.64 12.08
N LEU A 141 3.30 4.73 10.89
CA LEU A 141 4.77 4.76 10.73
C LEU A 141 5.40 5.98 11.42
N GLU A 142 4.77 7.15 11.32
CA GLU A 142 5.23 8.36 12.01
C GLU A 142 5.22 8.20 13.54
N GLY A 143 4.27 7.45 14.08
CA GLY A 143 4.24 7.06 15.49
C GLY A 143 5.47 6.23 15.88
N LEU A 144 5.80 5.21 15.09
CA LEU A 144 7.00 4.38 15.30
C LEU A 144 8.29 5.20 15.20
N VAL A 145 8.39 6.09 14.21
CA VAL A 145 9.53 7.00 14.04
C VAL A 145 9.68 7.92 15.25
N ALA A 146 8.58 8.50 15.73
CA ALA A 146 8.58 9.37 16.89
C ALA A 146 9.05 8.62 18.14
N GLU A 147 8.57 7.40 18.36
CA GLU A 147 8.97 6.57 19.51
C GLU A 147 10.47 6.24 19.48
N LEU A 148 11.00 5.79 18.33
CA LEU A 148 12.44 5.54 18.16
C LEU A 148 13.26 6.81 18.44
N ASN A 149 12.75 8.00 18.12
CA ASN A 149 13.44 9.27 18.42
C ASN A 149 13.43 9.64 19.91
N THR A 150 12.54 9.05 20.71
CA THR A 150 12.50 9.28 22.17
C THR A 150 13.40 8.33 22.95
N LEU A 151 13.92 7.28 22.31
CA LEU A 151 14.87 6.36 22.94
C LEU A 151 16.12 7.10 23.40
N LYS A 152 16.43 6.94 24.69
CA LYS A 152 17.63 7.45 25.33
C LYS A 152 18.34 6.26 25.99
N PRO A 153 19.31 5.65 25.30
CA PRO A 153 20.15 4.62 25.90
C PRO A 153 21.03 5.18 27.02
#